data_AF-A0A3M9XVY1-F1
#
_entry.id   AF-A0A3M9XVY1-F1
#
_cell.length_a   1.000
_cell.length_b   1.000
_cell.length_c   1.000
_cell.angle_alpha   90.00
_cell.angle_beta   90.00
_cell.angle_gamma   90.00
#
_symmetry.space_group_name_H-M   'P 1'
#
loop_
_entity.id
_entity.type
_entity.pdbx_description
1 polymer ?
#
loop_
_entity_poly.entity_id
_entity_poly.type
_entity_poly.pdbx_seq_one_letter_code
_entity_poly.pdbx_strand_id
1 'polypeptide(L)'
;MAHTSSIITLDNLDDLPPWVPDAASHLFAIVDMGSNGIRFTITDMTPPNSRLLRCIFRERADISLYDALNANADRAPGAPLSFPPETIVQVSETLARFRRIANSYGVPEANFSVLATEAMRRAANAADMLGAIRQSSGLDVRILAPAVETLFGAVMGSRSAFVNIDRGGLFLDMGGGSVQMTWVDTRLPSYEIAAAAAGESMPFGAARLIRVLEAEPAEVRTSETGKLRQTMQAAFARLCDTFPGCRGRADSSEGLDVFMCGGGLRGYGCILQHCDRIQPYPIASVGTYTVTGGFFKQTAKMRKVNDEYDGKIYGMSKRRRQQFPAIAEVVEAFIKAVPNIRTVTFCAGSNRDGTLYMKLPEKIRESNPLEVLAGVASEDLPIAHAVLDMLRSAVPPAVEIGTIPSIFSLGLGLLFVRQIWMHQGEDEDANASFALHQAIARDPGAPGLTHIARSILALAVCSRWGANLGPVDTELHHNLKRLLGDIDSEAPFWADYLGAAAAVLADIVPAWPRSLDTMTTNLRFEATADKTKKERDRITLTVFVSADAAKGIDAETVKERFANVGRMKGEKKPCKKVKVHIEVMNQDKP
;
A
#
# COMPACT_ATOMS: atom_id res chain seq x y z
N MET A 1 -19.53 -27.43 30.63
CA MET A 1 -20.33 -26.38 29.97
C MET A 1 -19.63 -26.06 28.66
N ALA A 2 -20.29 -26.27 27.53
CA ALA A 2 -19.69 -26.05 26.21
C ALA A 2 -19.50 -24.55 25.98
N HIS A 3 -18.26 -24.08 26.01
CA HIS A 3 -17.97 -22.70 25.62
C HIS A 3 -18.11 -22.61 24.09
N THR A 4 -19.17 -21.92 23.68
CA THR A 4 -19.52 -21.59 22.30
C THR A 4 -18.38 -20.82 21.63
N SER A 5 -18.08 -21.14 20.36
CA SER A 5 -17.31 -20.24 19.50
C SER A 5 -17.95 -18.86 19.50
N SER A 6 -17.26 -17.85 20.02
CA SER A 6 -17.74 -16.48 20.00
C SER A 6 -17.68 -16.00 18.55
N ILE A 7 -18.84 -15.88 17.92
CA ILE A 7 -18.95 -15.14 16.65
C ILE A 7 -18.59 -13.68 16.98
N ILE A 8 -17.60 -13.14 16.28
CA ILE A 8 -17.22 -11.73 16.39
C ILE A 8 -18.07 -10.95 15.41
N THR A 9 -18.85 -10.03 15.94
CA THR A 9 -19.70 -9.06 15.26
C THR A 9 -19.11 -7.65 15.45
N LEU A 10 -19.72 -6.64 14.82
CA LEU A 10 -19.28 -5.26 15.05
C LEU A 10 -19.55 -4.78 16.48
N ASP A 11 -20.53 -5.36 17.16
CA ASP A 11 -20.96 -4.95 18.51
C ASP A 11 -20.08 -5.51 19.64
N ASN A 12 -19.22 -6.50 19.35
CA ASN A 12 -18.33 -7.15 20.33
C ASN A 12 -16.87 -7.23 19.85
N LEU A 13 -16.41 -6.21 19.12
CA LEU A 13 -15.01 -6.11 18.68
C LEU A 13 -14.03 -6.05 19.86
N ASP A 14 -14.46 -5.50 21.01
CA ASP A 14 -13.67 -5.34 22.23
C ASP A 14 -13.23 -6.67 22.87
N ASP A 15 -13.80 -7.79 22.43
CA ASP A 15 -13.35 -9.13 22.83
C ASP A 15 -11.89 -9.41 22.37
N LEU A 16 -11.34 -8.60 21.47
CA LEU A 16 -9.96 -8.68 20.99
C LEU A 16 -8.97 -8.08 22.01
N PRO A 17 -7.85 -8.78 22.33
CA PRO A 17 -6.85 -8.29 23.28
C PRO A 17 -6.37 -6.88 22.90
N PRO A 18 -6.43 -5.88 23.80
CA PRO A 18 -6.05 -4.53 23.46
C PRO A 18 -4.54 -4.42 23.25
N TRP A 19 -4.12 -3.47 22.42
CA TRP A 19 -2.73 -3.04 22.40
C TRP A 19 -2.54 -2.01 23.52
N VAL A 20 -1.53 -2.22 24.36
CA VAL A 20 -1.21 -1.35 25.49
C VAL A 20 0.24 -0.87 25.33
N PRO A 21 0.52 0.45 25.36
CA PRO A 21 1.87 0.98 25.17
C PRO A 21 2.90 0.40 26.15
N ASP A 22 2.53 0.26 27.42
CA ASP A 22 3.43 -0.16 28.50
C ASP A 22 3.38 -1.67 28.77
N ALA A 23 2.83 -2.47 27.84
CA ALA A 23 2.83 -3.92 27.96
C ALA A 23 4.26 -4.49 27.94
N ALA A 24 4.46 -5.62 28.63
CA ALA A 24 5.74 -6.31 28.67
C ALA A 24 6.18 -6.90 27.31
N SER A 25 5.24 -7.07 26.37
CA SER A 25 5.51 -7.55 25.02
C SER A 25 4.47 -7.02 24.03
N HIS A 26 4.93 -6.63 22.85
CA HIS A 26 4.12 -6.15 21.73
C HIS A 26 4.21 -7.06 20.52
N LEU A 27 4.59 -8.33 20.72
CA LEU A 27 4.51 -9.35 19.69
C LEU A 27 3.10 -9.93 19.66
N PHE A 28 2.50 -9.94 18.47
CA PHE A 28 1.16 -10.48 18.23
C PHE A 28 1.20 -11.59 17.19
N ALA A 29 0.58 -12.72 17.52
CA ALA A 29 0.45 -13.88 16.63
C ALA A 29 -1.00 -13.95 16.12
N ILE A 30 -1.18 -13.91 14.79
CA ILE A 30 -2.51 -14.04 14.19
C ILE A 30 -2.52 -15.21 13.20
N VAL A 31 -3.49 -16.10 13.37
CA VAL A 31 -3.85 -17.13 12.39
C VAL A 31 -5.15 -16.73 11.71
N ASP A 32 -5.15 -16.68 10.38
CA ASP A 32 -6.33 -16.46 9.53
C ASP A 32 -6.66 -17.76 8.79
N MET A 33 -7.72 -18.43 9.23
CA MET A 33 -8.28 -19.64 8.63
C MET A 33 -9.19 -19.28 7.46
N GLY A 34 -8.57 -18.79 6.38
CA GLY A 34 -9.26 -18.40 5.16
C GLY A 34 -9.58 -19.59 4.24
N SER A 35 -10.57 -19.41 3.35
CA SER A 35 -11.10 -20.48 2.49
C SER A 35 -10.08 -21.12 1.52
N ASN A 36 -9.02 -20.41 1.15
CA ASN A 36 -7.99 -20.84 0.18
C ASN A 36 -6.64 -21.23 0.83
N GLY A 37 -6.55 -21.21 2.15
CA GLY A 37 -5.30 -21.43 2.87
C GLY A 37 -5.32 -20.78 4.23
N ILE A 38 -4.72 -21.45 5.20
CA ILE A 38 -4.54 -20.95 6.56
C ILE A 38 -3.22 -20.18 6.61
N ARG A 39 -3.27 -18.94 7.10
CA ARG A 39 -2.09 -18.07 7.15
C ARG A 39 -1.76 -17.69 8.57
N PHE A 40 -0.49 -17.72 8.92
CA PHE A 40 0.03 -17.38 10.24
C PHE A 40 1.04 -16.24 10.11
N THR A 41 0.95 -15.26 11.01
CA THR A 41 1.92 -14.16 11.12
C THR A 41 2.25 -13.87 12.57
N ILE A 42 3.50 -13.47 12.80
CA ILE A 42 3.92 -12.77 14.02
C ILE A 42 4.30 -11.36 13.62
N THR A 43 3.73 -10.39 14.32
CA THR A 43 3.90 -8.96 14.04
C THR A 43 4.41 -8.26 15.30
N ASP A 44 5.43 -7.43 15.13
CA ASP A 44 5.97 -6.56 16.15
C ASP A 44 5.25 -5.19 16.09
N MET A 45 4.62 -4.81 17.20
CA MET A 45 3.91 -3.55 17.38
C MET A 45 4.52 -2.69 18.50
N THR A 46 5.81 -2.86 18.79
CA THR A 46 6.52 -2.12 19.84
C THR A 46 6.52 -0.61 19.54
N PRO A 47 6.13 0.27 20.50
CA PRO A 47 6.28 1.72 20.35
C PRO A 47 7.74 2.13 20.06
N PRO A 48 8.00 3.18 19.27
CA PRO A 48 7.02 4.01 18.54
C PRO A 48 6.60 3.40 17.18
N ASN A 49 7.09 2.21 16.84
CA ASN A 49 6.97 1.60 15.51
C ASN A 49 5.65 0.87 15.25
N SER A 50 4.70 0.94 16.18
CA SER A 50 3.45 0.17 16.17
C SER A 50 2.62 0.37 14.90
N ARG A 51 2.65 1.59 14.33
CA ARG A 51 1.94 1.93 13.08
C ARG A 51 2.48 1.22 11.84
N LEU A 52 3.71 0.70 11.89
CA LEU A 52 4.34 0.00 10.77
C LEU A 52 3.86 -1.44 10.61
N LEU A 53 3.24 -2.02 11.64
CA LEU A 53 2.77 -3.42 11.66
C LEU A 53 3.85 -4.39 11.14
N ARG A 54 5.07 -4.31 11.68
CA ARG A 54 6.21 -5.04 11.15
C ARG A 54 6.03 -6.54 11.34
N CYS A 55 5.67 -7.24 10.26
CA CYS A 55 5.59 -8.69 10.24
C CYS A 55 7.01 -9.29 10.29
N ILE A 56 7.34 -9.95 11.41
CA ILE A 56 8.65 -10.57 11.65
C ILE A 56 8.68 -12.05 11.26
N PHE A 57 7.52 -12.71 11.24
CA PHE A 57 7.40 -14.10 10.80
C PHE A 57 6.09 -14.29 10.04
N ARG A 58 6.10 -15.15 9.02
CA ARG A 58 4.90 -15.60 8.32
C ARG A 58 5.04 -17.04 7.84
N GLU A 59 3.95 -17.79 7.93
CA GLU A 59 3.84 -19.13 7.36
C GLU A 59 2.46 -19.28 6.70
N ARG A 60 2.36 -20.11 5.66
CA ARG A 60 1.09 -20.46 5.02
C ARG A 60 1.01 -21.97 4.95
N ALA A 61 -0.10 -22.52 5.46
CA ALA A 61 -0.50 -23.89 5.19
C ALA A 61 -1.43 -23.91 3.97
N ASP A 62 -1.09 -24.70 2.96
CA ASP A 62 -1.86 -24.84 1.71
C ASP A 62 -3.07 -25.78 1.90
N ILE A 63 -3.85 -25.53 2.96
CA ILE A 63 -5.09 -26.24 3.29
C ILE A 63 -6.27 -25.38 2.80
N SER A 64 -6.94 -25.82 1.75
CA SER A 64 -8.12 -25.13 1.21
C SER A 64 -9.38 -25.57 1.95
N LEU A 65 -9.81 -24.80 2.95
CA LEU A 65 -11.05 -25.09 3.69
C LEU A 65 -12.28 -25.06 2.77
N TYR A 66 -12.25 -24.26 1.69
CA TYR A 66 -13.29 -24.30 0.66
C TYR A 66 -13.35 -25.66 -0.03
N ASP A 67 -12.19 -26.16 -0.49
CA ASP A 67 -12.16 -27.41 -1.23
C ASP A 67 -12.52 -28.58 -0.32
N ALA A 68 -12.01 -28.58 0.92
CA ALA A 68 -12.33 -29.60 1.92
C ALA A 68 -13.83 -29.63 2.26
N LEU A 69 -14.46 -28.47 2.46
CA LEU A 69 -15.89 -28.38 2.76
C LEU A 69 -16.76 -28.92 1.62
N ASN A 70 -16.27 -28.81 0.38
CA ASN A 70 -16.94 -29.27 -0.84
C ASN A 70 -16.31 -30.56 -1.42
N ALA A 71 -15.55 -31.33 -0.63
CA ALA A 71 -14.85 -32.53 -1.11
C ALA A 71 -15.82 -33.68 -1.39
N ASN A 72 -16.85 -33.84 -0.56
CA ASN A 72 -17.90 -34.82 -0.80
C ASN A 72 -19.00 -34.16 -1.64
N ALA A 73 -18.76 -34.00 -2.94
CA ALA A 73 -19.68 -33.35 -3.88
C ALA A 73 -20.83 -34.28 -4.36
N ASP A 74 -20.72 -35.59 -4.14
CA ASP A 74 -21.76 -36.59 -4.47
C ASP A 74 -22.96 -36.59 -3.49
N ARG A 75 -23.14 -35.50 -2.74
CA ARG A 75 -24.24 -35.37 -1.78
C ARG A 75 -25.52 -34.98 -2.51
N ALA A 76 -26.66 -35.45 -2.01
CA ALA A 76 -27.96 -34.95 -2.43
C ALA A 76 -28.03 -33.42 -2.30
N PRO A 77 -28.69 -32.70 -3.23
CA PRO A 77 -28.86 -31.25 -3.15
C PRO A 77 -29.40 -30.83 -1.78
N GLY A 78 -28.71 -29.92 -1.09
CA GLY A 78 -29.11 -29.41 0.23
C GLY A 78 -28.57 -30.20 1.44
N ALA A 79 -27.76 -31.23 1.24
CA ALA A 79 -27.10 -31.91 2.37
C ALA A 79 -26.19 -30.95 3.15
N PRO A 80 -26.08 -31.09 4.49
CA PRO A 80 -25.19 -30.28 5.30
C PRO A 80 -23.75 -30.41 4.82
N LEU A 81 -23.05 -29.28 4.71
CA LEU A 81 -21.63 -29.25 4.39
C LEU A 81 -20.80 -29.62 5.61
N SER A 82 -19.81 -30.49 5.46
CA SER A 82 -18.99 -30.96 6.58
C SER A 82 -17.55 -31.17 6.14
N PHE A 83 -16.61 -30.83 7.00
CA PHE A 83 -15.20 -31.08 6.81
C PHE A 83 -14.89 -32.58 6.96
N PRO A 84 -14.05 -33.15 6.08
CA PRO A 84 -13.56 -34.51 6.25
C PRO A 84 -12.71 -34.67 7.53
N PRO A 85 -12.73 -35.83 8.21
CA PRO A 85 -11.95 -36.07 9.43
C PRO A 85 -10.45 -35.81 9.26
N GLU A 86 -9.87 -36.18 8.13
CA GLU A 86 -8.45 -35.96 7.82
C GLU A 86 -8.11 -34.46 7.72
N THR A 87 -9.04 -33.63 7.23
CA THR A 87 -8.86 -32.18 7.21
C THR A 87 -8.87 -31.62 8.64
N ILE A 88 -9.75 -32.12 9.51
CA ILE A 88 -9.82 -31.70 10.91
C ILE A 88 -8.49 -31.98 11.63
N VAL A 89 -7.94 -33.19 11.45
CA VAL A 89 -6.63 -33.56 12.00
C VAL A 89 -5.55 -32.63 11.46
N GLN A 90 -5.45 -32.49 10.14
CA GLN A 90 -4.43 -31.66 9.49
C GLN A 90 -4.45 -30.20 9.98
N VAL A 91 -5.65 -29.60 10.10
CA VAL A 91 -5.81 -28.23 10.61
C VAL A 91 -5.39 -28.14 12.08
N SER A 92 -5.83 -29.07 12.92
CA SER A 92 -5.50 -29.06 14.35
C SER A 92 -3.98 -29.18 14.60
N GLU A 93 -3.29 -30.06 13.87
CA GLU A 93 -1.84 -30.21 13.93
C GLU A 93 -1.09 -28.97 13.43
N THR A 94 -1.61 -28.34 12.37
CA THR A 94 -1.08 -27.09 11.82
C THR A 94 -1.16 -25.97 12.84
N LEU A 95 -2.29 -25.82 13.54
CA LEU A 95 -2.45 -24.80 14.58
C LEU A 95 -1.60 -25.10 15.82
N ALA A 96 -1.44 -26.37 16.19
CA ALA A 96 -0.50 -26.78 17.24
C ALA A 96 0.95 -26.40 16.88
N ARG A 97 1.34 -26.56 15.61
CA ARG A 97 2.63 -26.08 15.10
C ARG A 97 2.75 -24.56 15.22
N PHE A 98 1.75 -23.79 14.77
CA PHE A 98 1.78 -22.33 14.88
C PHE A 98 1.87 -21.85 16.33
N ARG A 99 1.17 -22.51 17.26
CA ARG A 99 1.31 -22.25 18.71
C ARG A 99 2.74 -22.45 19.19
N ARG A 100 3.37 -23.57 18.84
CA ARG A 100 4.78 -23.82 19.19
C ARG A 100 5.71 -22.74 18.63
N ILE A 101 5.53 -22.34 17.38
CA ILE A 101 6.34 -21.27 16.76
C ILE A 101 6.15 -19.96 17.52
N ALA A 102 4.91 -19.54 17.79
CA ALA A 102 4.64 -18.31 18.55
C ALA A 102 5.30 -18.33 19.95
N ASN A 103 5.25 -19.46 20.65
CA ASN A 103 5.93 -19.63 21.93
C ASN A 103 7.46 -19.47 21.80
N SER A 104 8.06 -20.00 20.73
CA SER A 104 9.50 -19.85 20.46
C SER A 104 9.91 -18.40 20.16
N TYR A 105 9.00 -17.58 19.62
CA TYR A 105 9.20 -16.13 19.44
C TYR A 105 8.89 -15.33 20.71
N GLY A 106 8.43 -15.97 21.79
CA GLY A 106 8.05 -15.29 23.03
C GLY A 106 6.74 -14.50 22.93
N VAL A 107 5.84 -14.88 22.03
CA VAL A 107 4.51 -14.26 21.93
C VAL A 107 3.68 -14.63 23.17
N PRO A 108 3.17 -13.65 23.94
CA PRO A 108 2.28 -13.94 25.06
C PRO A 108 1.02 -14.68 24.61
N GLU A 109 0.49 -15.56 25.46
CA GLU A 109 -0.75 -16.29 25.16
C GLU A 109 -1.93 -15.37 24.86
N ALA A 110 -2.05 -14.27 25.62
CA ALA A 110 -3.07 -13.25 25.38
C ALA A 110 -2.95 -12.56 24.01
N ASN A 111 -1.77 -12.60 23.37
CA ASN A 111 -1.51 -11.96 22.08
C ASN A 111 -1.59 -12.94 20.90
N PHE A 112 -2.01 -14.19 21.13
CA PHE A 112 -2.28 -15.16 20.08
C PHE A 112 -3.78 -15.17 19.74
N SER A 113 -4.15 -14.88 18.49
CA SER A 113 -5.55 -14.96 18.04
C SER A 113 -5.69 -15.84 16.80
N VAL A 114 -6.72 -16.69 16.78
CA VAL A 114 -7.14 -17.46 15.60
C VAL A 114 -8.46 -16.92 15.10
N LEU A 115 -8.49 -16.48 13.85
CA LEU A 115 -9.66 -15.95 13.15
C LEU A 115 -10.10 -16.95 12.08
N ALA A 116 -11.40 -17.16 11.94
CA ALA A 116 -11.95 -18.00 10.89
C ALA A 116 -13.08 -17.30 10.14
N THR A 117 -13.21 -17.61 8.84
CA THR A 117 -14.16 -16.94 7.95
C THR A 117 -15.28 -17.88 7.49
N GLU A 118 -15.81 -17.67 6.27
CA GLU A 118 -17.02 -18.30 5.73
C GLU A 118 -17.06 -19.82 5.87
N ALA A 119 -15.95 -20.53 5.63
CA ALA A 119 -15.95 -21.99 5.64
C ALA A 119 -16.35 -22.56 7.01
N MET A 120 -15.87 -21.95 8.10
CA MET A 120 -16.24 -22.36 9.46
C MET A 120 -17.67 -21.99 9.82
N ARG A 121 -18.22 -20.89 9.27
CA ARG A 121 -19.63 -20.51 9.47
C ARG A 121 -20.60 -21.50 8.84
N ARG A 122 -20.21 -22.13 7.71
CA ARG A 122 -21.09 -22.99 6.89
C ARG A 122 -21.02 -24.46 7.24
N ALA A 123 -19.97 -24.91 7.92
CA ALA A 123 -19.77 -26.32 8.22
C ALA A 123 -20.67 -26.77 9.38
N ALA A 124 -21.48 -27.81 9.13
CA ALA A 124 -22.35 -28.41 10.14
C ALA A 124 -21.54 -29.07 11.27
N ASN A 125 -20.32 -29.54 10.99
CA ASN A 125 -19.39 -30.11 11.95
C ASN A 125 -18.26 -29.15 12.36
N ALA A 126 -18.50 -27.84 12.33
CA ALA A 126 -17.52 -26.85 12.80
C ALA A 126 -17.10 -27.11 14.26
N ALA A 127 -18.02 -27.57 15.12
CA ALA A 127 -17.74 -27.90 16.52
C ALA A 127 -16.64 -28.96 16.67
N ASP A 128 -16.61 -29.97 15.80
CA ASP A 128 -15.58 -31.03 15.82
C ASP A 128 -14.20 -30.44 15.51
N MET A 129 -14.12 -29.55 14.51
CA MET A 129 -12.88 -28.86 14.17
C MET A 129 -12.40 -27.96 15.31
N LEU A 130 -13.30 -27.22 15.95
CA LEU A 130 -12.99 -26.36 17.10
C LEU A 130 -12.47 -27.19 18.28
N GLY A 131 -13.13 -28.31 18.60
CA GLY A 131 -12.71 -29.23 19.65
C GLY A 131 -11.31 -29.80 19.40
N ALA A 132 -11.04 -30.25 18.17
CA ALA A 132 -9.74 -30.79 17.79
C ALA A 132 -8.61 -29.75 17.88
N ILE A 133 -8.87 -28.51 17.45
CA ILE A 133 -7.92 -27.39 17.56
C ILE A 133 -7.60 -27.11 19.04
N ARG A 134 -8.64 -26.98 19.88
CA ARG A 134 -8.47 -26.70 21.31
C ARG A 134 -7.70 -27.81 22.00
N GLN A 135 -8.02 -29.07 21.73
CA GLN A 135 -7.33 -30.23 22.28
C GLN A 135 -5.85 -30.27 21.89
N SER A 136 -5.53 -29.98 20.62
CA SER A 136 -4.17 -30.13 20.08
C SER A 136 -3.25 -28.95 20.37
N SER A 137 -3.82 -27.75 20.51
CA SER A 137 -3.04 -26.50 20.57
C SER A 137 -3.35 -25.61 21.77
N GLY A 138 -4.46 -25.86 22.47
CA GLY A 138 -4.98 -24.93 23.47
C GLY A 138 -5.45 -23.61 22.87
N LEU A 139 -5.69 -23.52 21.56
CA LEU A 139 -6.18 -22.27 20.94
C LEU A 139 -7.70 -22.28 20.81
N ASP A 140 -8.30 -21.11 21.06
CA ASP A 140 -9.69 -20.84 20.75
C ASP A 140 -9.80 -20.11 19.40
N VAL A 141 -10.85 -20.43 18.63
CA VAL A 141 -11.09 -19.86 17.30
C VAL A 141 -12.25 -18.89 17.34
N ARG A 142 -12.02 -17.70 16.82
CA ARG A 142 -13.02 -16.64 16.69
C ARG A 142 -13.56 -16.61 15.27
N ILE A 143 -14.85 -16.84 15.12
CA ILE A 143 -15.49 -16.88 13.80
C ILE A 143 -15.97 -15.46 13.47
N LEU A 144 -15.46 -14.87 12.39
CA LEU A 144 -15.80 -13.52 12.00
C LEU A 144 -17.19 -13.49 11.36
N ALA A 145 -18.05 -12.53 11.73
CA ALA A 145 -19.24 -12.22 10.96
C ALA A 145 -18.86 -11.55 9.62
N PRO A 146 -19.70 -11.61 8.58
CA PRO A 146 -19.39 -10.99 7.29
C PRO A 146 -18.99 -9.51 7.36
N ALA A 147 -19.68 -8.71 8.19
CA ALA A 147 -19.34 -7.29 8.37
C ALA A 147 -17.96 -7.09 9.03
N VAL A 148 -17.55 -7.99 9.94
CA VAL A 148 -16.21 -7.96 10.56
C VAL A 148 -15.13 -8.42 9.57
N GLU A 149 -15.45 -9.38 8.70
CA GLU A 149 -14.58 -9.77 7.59
C GLU A 149 -14.38 -8.60 6.61
N THR A 150 -15.43 -7.83 6.32
CA THR A 150 -15.33 -6.57 5.57
C THR A 150 -14.46 -5.54 6.32
N LEU A 151 -14.69 -5.36 7.62
CA LEU A 151 -13.92 -4.42 8.45
C LEU A 151 -12.42 -4.75 8.43
N PHE A 152 -12.04 -6.00 8.74
CA PHE A 152 -10.64 -6.39 8.86
C PHE A 152 -9.96 -6.61 7.52
N GLY A 153 -10.64 -7.18 6.53
CA GLY A 153 -10.07 -7.48 5.22
C GLY A 153 -10.11 -6.26 4.31
N ALA A 154 -11.31 -5.98 3.78
CA ALA A 154 -11.53 -4.96 2.77
C ALA A 154 -11.18 -3.56 3.28
N VAL A 155 -11.68 -3.15 4.45
CA VAL A 155 -11.51 -1.77 4.96
C VAL A 155 -10.13 -1.59 5.58
N MET A 156 -9.91 -2.14 6.77
CA MET A 156 -8.76 -1.80 7.62
C MET A 156 -7.48 -2.52 7.20
N GLY A 157 -7.58 -3.75 6.68
CA GLY A 157 -6.44 -4.46 6.12
C GLY A 157 -5.82 -3.69 4.97
N SER A 158 -6.66 -3.21 4.06
CA SER A 158 -6.25 -2.41 2.89
C SER A 158 -5.79 -1.02 3.29
N ARG A 159 -6.58 -0.32 4.11
CA ARG A 159 -6.27 1.03 4.65
C ARG A 159 -4.93 1.08 5.38
N SER A 160 -4.54 0.01 6.07
CA SER A 160 -3.29 -0.05 6.84
C SER A 160 -2.05 0.24 5.98
N ALA A 161 -2.10 -0.06 4.67
CA ALA A 161 -1.00 0.10 3.73
C ALA A 161 -0.76 1.56 3.25
N PHE A 162 -1.66 2.48 3.55
CA PHE A 162 -1.64 3.86 3.04
C PHE A 162 -1.47 4.88 4.17
N VAL A 163 -1.07 6.10 3.81
CA VAL A 163 -1.07 7.25 4.72
C VAL A 163 -2.51 7.68 4.99
N ASN A 164 -3.28 7.99 3.95
CA ASN A 164 -4.69 8.35 3.99
C ASN A 164 -5.42 7.97 2.69
N ILE A 165 -6.74 8.18 2.63
CA ILE A 165 -7.62 7.90 1.48
C ILE A 165 -8.61 9.07 1.31
N ASP A 166 -8.08 10.28 1.20
CA ASP A 166 -8.85 11.53 1.33
C ASP A 166 -9.78 11.83 0.15
N ARG A 167 -9.66 11.15 -0.99
CA ARG A 167 -10.66 11.26 -2.08
C ARG A 167 -11.88 10.38 -1.85
N GLY A 168 -11.83 9.51 -0.84
CA GLY A 168 -12.64 8.32 -0.73
C GLY A 168 -12.33 7.30 -1.84
N GLY A 169 -12.65 6.03 -1.60
CA GLY A 169 -12.39 4.96 -2.55
C GLY A 169 -13.32 3.78 -2.38
N LEU A 170 -13.53 3.05 -3.49
CA LEU A 170 -14.28 1.81 -3.50
C LEU A 170 -13.34 0.63 -3.26
N PHE A 171 -13.62 -0.13 -2.20
CA PHE A 171 -12.82 -1.27 -1.79
C PHE A 171 -13.49 -2.56 -2.25
N LEU A 172 -12.71 -3.42 -2.90
CA LEU A 172 -13.15 -4.73 -3.35
C LEU A 172 -12.17 -5.78 -2.82
N ASP A 173 -12.63 -6.73 -2.01
CA ASP A 173 -11.81 -7.87 -1.55
C ASP A 173 -12.36 -9.17 -2.14
N MET A 174 -11.48 -9.97 -2.75
CA MET A 174 -11.84 -11.27 -3.33
C MET A 174 -11.13 -12.41 -2.59
N GLY A 175 -11.92 -13.12 -1.80
CA GLY A 175 -11.55 -14.38 -1.18
C GLY A 175 -11.76 -15.59 -2.09
N GLY A 176 -11.72 -16.78 -1.47
CA GLY A 176 -12.02 -18.04 -2.16
C GLY A 176 -13.52 -18.31 -2.30
N GLY A 177 -14.30 -17.96 -1.27
CA GLY A 177 -15.76 -18.20 -1.22
C GLY A 177 -16.61 -16.97 -1.52
N SER A 178 -16.13 -15.77 -1.16
CA SER A 178 -16.87 -14.52 -1.30
C SER A 178 -16.05 -13.38 -1.92
N VAL A 179 -16.76 -12.31 -2.30
CA VAL A 179 -16.25 -11.01 -2.70
C VAL A 179 -16.95 -9.94 -1.87
N GLN A 180 -16.21 -9.05 -1.24
CA GLN A 180 -16.74 -7.93 -0.45
C GLN A 180 -16.58 -6.62 -1.22
N MET A 181 -17.60 -5.76 -1.20
CA MET A 181 -17.52 -4.41 -1.76
C MET A 181 -17.99 -3.36 -0.74
N THR A 182 -17.22 -2.28 -0.58
CA THR A 182 -17.56 -1.18 0.34
C THR A 182 -16.92 0.16 -0.10
N TRP A 183 -17.33 1.27 0.51
CA TRP A 183 -16.78 2.61 0.30
C TRP A 183 -16.06 3.08 1.57
N VAL A 184 -14.87 3.64 1.40
CA VAL A 184 -14.03 4.14 2.51
C VAL A 184 -13.62 5.57 2.22
N ASP A 185 -13.82 6.48 3.18
CA ASP A 185 -13.32 7.85 3.15
C ASP A 185 -12.77 8.21 4.53
N THR A 186 -11.46 8.38 4.63
CA THR A 186 -10.76 8.57 5.91
C THR A 186 -11.02 9.92 6.56
N ARG A 187 -11.71 10.83 5.89
CA ARG A 187 -12.10 12.13 6.45
C ARG A 187 -13.41 12.05 7.24
N LEU A 188 -14.17 10.97 7.06
CA LEU A 188 -15.42 10.76 7.79
C LEU A 188 -15.13 10.18 9.18
N PRO A 189 -15.85 10.60 10.22
CA PRO A 189 -15.71 10.03 11.55
C PRO A 189 -16.19 8.57 11.55
N SER A 190 -15.48 7.70 12.28
CA SER A 190 -15.82 6.28 12.40
C SER A 190 -16.06 5.58 11.06
N TYR A 191 -15.32 6.01 10.01
CA TYR A 191 -15.48 5.51 8.66
C TYR A 191 -15.35 3.99 8.58
N GLU A 192 -14.55 3.39 9.48
CA GLU A 192 -14.26 1.96 9.48
C GLU A 192 -15.50 1.13 9.78
N ILE A 193 -16.31 1.57 10.75
CA ILE A 193 -17.55 0.91 11.14
C ILE A 193 -18.63 1.18 10.10
N ALA A 194 -18.76 2.42 9.63
CA ALA A 194 -19.75 2.78 8.61
C ALA A 194 -19.52 2.01 7.30
N ALA A 195 -18.27 1.93 6.84
CA ALA A 195 -17.88 1.15 5.66
C ALA A 195 -18.12 -0.35 5.87
N ALA A 196 -17.78 -0.89 7.03
CA ALA A 196 -17.99 -2.31 7.33
C ALA A 196 -19.48 -2.69 7.35
N ALA A 197 -20.32 -1.84 7.95
CA ALA A 197 -21.77 -2.06 8.06
C ALA A 197 -22.49 -1.92 6.71
N ALA A 198 -22.08 -0.96 5.88
CA ALA A 198 -22.63 -0.77 4.54
C ALA A 198 -22.05 -1.76 3.50
N GLY A 199 -21.00 -2.48 3.86
CA GLY A 199 -20.29 -3.38 2.96
C GLY A 199 -21.08 -4.64 2.63
N GLU A 200 -21.01 -5.03 1.37
CA GLU A 200 -21.76 -6.15 0.81
C GLU A 200 -20.85 -7.36 0.60
N SER A 201 -21.15 -8.49 1.26
CA SER A 201 -20.44 -9.76 1.07
C SER A 201 -21.21 -10.68 0.12
N MET A 202 -20.71 -10.83 -1.09
CA MET A 202 -21.33 -11.58 -2.17
C MET A 202 -20.69 -12.96 -2.33
N PRO A 203 -21.46 -14.04 -2.60
CA PRO A 203 -20.97 -15.41 -2.59
C PRO A 203 -20.28 -15.83 -3.92
N PHE A 204 -19.33 -15.03 -4.42
CA PHE A 204 -18.70 -15.21 -5.74
C PHE A 204 -17.16 -15.22 -5.70
N GLY A 205 -16.57 -15.80 -4.66
CA GLY A 205 -15.11 -15.91 -4.56
C GLY A 205 -14.48 -16.77 -5.66
N ALA A 206 -13.17 -16.64 -5.84
CA ALA A 206 -12.44 -17.23 -6.97
C ALA A 206 -12.57 -18.76 -7.06
N ALA A 207 -12.49 -19.46 -5.93
CA ALA A 207 -12.55 -20.92 -5.88
C ALA A 207 -13.97 -21.45 -6.11
N ARG A 208 -14.98 -20.68 -5.68
CA ARG A 208 -16.37 -21.00 -5.96
C ARG A 208 -16.71 -20.80 -7.43
N LEU A 209 -16.37 -19.64 -7.98
CA LEU A 209 -16.75 -19.28 -9.32
C LEU A 209 -16.01 -20.13 -10.38
N ILE A 210 -14.74 -20.50 -10.15
CA ILE A 210 -14.02 -21.36 -11.11
C ILE A 210 -14.69 -22.74 -11.23
N ARG A 211 -15.15 -23.33 -10.11
CA ARG A 211 -15.89 -24.60 -10.13
C ARG A 211 -17.19 -24.47 -10.94
N VAL A 212 -17.92 -23.37 -10.76
CA VAL A 212 -19.12 -23.10 -11.57
C VAL A 212 -18.76 -23.03 -13.05
N LEU A 213 -17.70 -22.31 -13.42
CA LEU A 213 -17.31 -22.14 -14.82
C LEU A 213 -16.83 -23.45 -15.48
N GLU A 214 -16.15 -24.32 -14.73
CA GLU A 214 -15.54 -25.56 -15.24
C GLU A 214 -16.47 -26.78 -15.19
N ALA A 215 -17.28 -26.92 -14.12
CA ALA A 215 -18.01 -28.15 -13.83
C ALA A 215 -19.52 -28.07 -14.12
N GLU A 216 -20.11 -26.87 -14.13
CA GLU A 216 -21.57 -26.72 -14.24
C GLU A 216 -22.04 -26.56 -15.70
N PRO A 217 -23.29 -26.98 -16.02
CA PRO A 217 -23.91 -26.78 -17.34
C PRO A 217 -23.98 -25.31 -17.77
N ALA A 218 -24.11 -25.07 -19.08
CA ALA A 218 -24.13 -23.71 -19.66
C ALA A 218 -25.23 -22.81 -19.07
N GLU A 219 -26.39 -23.37 -18.77
CA GLU A 219 -27.52 -22.67 -18.18
C GLU A 219 -27.19 -22.19 -16.75
N VAL A 220 -26.56 -23.05 -15.94
CA VAL A 220 -26.15 -22.72 -14.57
C VAL A 220 -25.06 -21.66 -14.59
N ARG A 221 -24.07 -21.78 -15.48
CA ARG A 221 -23.02 -20.77 -15.67
C ARG A 221 -23.59 -19.40 -16.03
N THR A 222 -24.55 -19.37 -16.96
CA THR A 222 -25.22 -18.14 -17.38
C THR A 222 -26.02 -17.52 -16.24
N SER A 223 -26.73 -18.35 -15.47
CA SER A 223 -27.49 -17.91 -14.29
C SER A 223 -26.58 -17.32 -13.20
N GLU A 224 -25.52 -18.03 -12.81
CA GLU A 224 -24.61 -17.57 -11.74
C GLU A 224 -23.81 -16.32 -12.14
N THR A 225 -23.33 -16.24 -13.39
CA THR A 225 -22.69 -15.01 -13.90
C THR A 225 -23.67 -13.84 -14.00
N GLY A 226 -24.93 -14.10 -14.36
CA GLY A 226 -26.02 -13.12 -14.29
C GLY A 226 -26.26 -12.59 -12.88
N LYS A 227 -26.35 -13.48 -11.89
CA LYS A 227 -26.51 -13.13 -10.47
C LYS A 227 -25.33 -12.31 -9.95
N LEU A 228 -24.10 -12.68 -10.31
CA LEU A 228 -22.90 -11.92 -9.98
C LEU A 228 -23.01 -10.47 -10.45
N ARG A 229 -23.36 -10.27 -11.73
CA ARG A 229 -23.52 -8.91 -12.30
C ARG A 229 -24.61 -8.11 -11.60
N GLN A 230 -25.78 -8.72 -11.39
CA GLN A 230 -26.90 -8.06 -10.73
C GLN A 230 -26.57 -7.67 -9.28
N THR A 231 -25.93 -8.58 -8.54
CA THR A 231 -25.57 -8.35 -7.13
C THR A 231 -24.50 -7.26 -7.02
N MET A 232 -23.49 -7.28 -7.90
CA MET A 232 -22.45 -6.24 -7.94
C MET A 232 -23.04 -4.86 -8.25
N GLN A 233 -23.98 -4.78 -9.21
CA GLN A 233 -24.69 -3.54 -9.53
C GLN A 233 -25.51 -3.02 -8.35
N ALA A 234 -26.28 -3.91 -7.71
CA ALA A 234 -27.10 -3.55 -6.55
C ALA A 234 -26.26 -3.08 -5.37
N ALA A 235 -25.13 -3.76 -5.10
CA ALA A 235 -24.19 -3.37 -4.06
C ALA A 235 -23.57 -2.00 -4.33
N PHE A 236 -23.16 -1.72 -5.57
CA PHE A 236 -22.61 -0.40 -5.92
C PHE A 236 -23.67 0.71 -5.79
N ALA A 237 -24.90 0.46 -6.27
CA ALA A 237 -26.00 1.41 -6.15
C ALA A 237 -26.28 1.76 -4.68
N ARG A 238 -26.36 0.75 -3.80
CA ARG A 238 -26.56 0.96 -2.35
C ARG A 238 -25.44 1.79 -1.73
N LEU A 239 -24.18 1.57 -2.11
CA LEU A 239 -23.06 2.39 -1.62
C LEU A 239 -23.19 3.84 -2.09
N CYS A 240 -23.61 4.08 -3.34
CA CYS A 240 -23.89 5.42 -3.84
C CYS A 240 -25.11 6.09 -3.18
N ASP A 241 -26.10 5.32 -2.73
CA ASP A 241 -27.22 5.84 -1.95
C ASP A 241 -26.79 6.19 -0.51
N THR A 242 -25.93 5.35 0.08
CA THR A 242 -25.47 5.49 1.47
C THR A 242 -24.41 6.58 1.64
N PHE A 243 -23.49 6.71 0.67
CA PHE A 243 -22.37 7.63 0.75
C PHE A 243 -22.44 8.66 -0.39
N PRO A 244 -22.81 9.93 -0.08
CA PRO A 244 -22.84 11.00 -1.07
C PRO A 244 -21.50 11.21 -1.79
N GLY A 245 -20.38 11.00 -1.09
CA GLY A 245 -19.04 11.02 -1.68
C GLY A 245 -18.84 9.97 -2.77
N CYS A 246 -19.37 8.76 -2.58
CA CYS A 246 -19.33 7.69 -3.59
C CYS A 246 -20.11 8.10 -4.84
N ARG A 247 -21.34 8.59 -4.67
CA ARG A 247 -22.19 9.08 -5.78
C ARG A 247 -21.55 10.24 -6.52
N GLY A 248 -21.10 11.26 -5.78
CA GLY A 248 -20.47 12.44 -6.38
C GLY A 248 -19.26 12.07 -7.24
N ARG A 249 -18.44 11.11 -6.81
CA ARG A 249 -17.30 10.62 -7.60
C ARG A 249 -17.73 9.76 -8.79
N ALA A 250 -18.72 8.89 -8.61
CA ALA A 250 -19.29 8.06 -9.67
C ALA A 250 -19.81 8.90 -10.84
N ASP A 251 -20.48 10.01 -10.53
CA ASP A 251 -21.12 10.90 -11.50
C ASP A 251 -20.15 11.96 -12.07
N SER A 252 -19.01 12.20 -11.39
CA SER A 252 -18.02 13.20 -11.81
C SER A 252 -17.16 12.75 -12.98
N SER A 253 -16.63 13.68 -13.78
CA SER A 253 -15.63 13.38 -14.81
C SER A 253 -14.29 12.86 -14.25
N GLU A 254 -14.01 13.09 -12.96
CA GLU A 254 -12.77 12.62 -12.32
C GLU A 254 -12.76 11.11 -12.07
N GLY A 255 -13.93 10.48 -11.92
CA GLY A 255 -14.07 9.05 -11.66
C GLY A 255 -13.64 8.58 -10.25
N LEU A 256 -13.85 7.28 -10.02
CA LEU A 256 -13.64 6.59 -8.75
C LEU A 256 -12.24 6.00 -8.62
N ASP A 257 -11.68 6.08 -7.42
CA ASP A 257 -10.52 5.28 -7.03
C ASP A 257 -10.96 3.96 -6.45
N VAL A 258 -10.33 2.89 -6.92
CA VAL A 258 -10.66 1.52 -6.53
C VAL A 258 -9.46 0.87 -5.86
N PHE A 259 -9.69 0.21 -4.73
CA PHE A 259 -8.69 -0.52 -3.97
C PHE A 259 -9.04 -2.00 -3.96
N MET A 260 -8.20 -2.81 -4.61
CA MET A 260 -8.48 -4.22 -4.87
C MET A 260 -7.59 -5.13 -4.02
N CYS A 261 -8.23 -6.04 -3.31
CA CYS A 261 -7.62 -6.82 -2.23
C CYS A 261 -7.89 -8.31 -2.41
N GLY A 262 -7.21 -9.13 -1.62
CA GLY A 262 -7.36 -10.58 -1.71
C GLY A 262 -6.51 -11.22 -2.80
N GLY A 263 -6.40 -12.55 -2.70
CA GLY A 263 -5.46 -13.33 -3.52
C GLY A 263 -5.81 -13.34 -5.01
N GLY A 264 -7.10 -13.33 -5.34
CA GLY A 264 -7.58 -13.33 -6.72
C GLY A 264 -7.25 -12.02 -7.44
N LEU A 265 -7.68 -10.89 -6.89
CA LEU A 265 -7.46 -9.58 -7.50
C LEU A 265 -5.97 -9.21 -7.58
N ARG A 266 -5.14 -9.60 -6.59
CA ARG A 266 -3.67 -9.49 -6.73
C ARG A 266 -3.13 -10.30 -7.90
N GLY A 267 -3.72 -11.45 -8.21
CA GLY A 267 -3.39 -12.22 -9.42
C GLY A 267 -3.67 -11.44 -10.70
N TYR A 268 -4.77 -10.69 -10.75
CA TYR A 268 -5.09 -9.76 -11.84
C TYR A 268 -4.05 -8.63 -11.95
N GLY A 269 -3.70 -8.03 -10.81
CA GLY A 269 -2.63 -7.04 -10.72
C GLY A 269 -1.27 -7.55 -11.23
N CYS A 270 -0.91 -8.80 -10.95
CA CYS A 270 0.33 -9.40 -11.45
C CYS A 270 0.35 -9.53 -12.99
N ILE A 271 -0.76 -9.91 -13.63
CA ILE A 271 -0.83 -9.93 -15.10
C ILE A 271 -0.75 -8.51 -15.65
N LEU A 272 -1.47 -7.55 -15.07
CA LEU A 272 -1.39 -6.16 -15.48
C LEU A 272 0.04 -5.62 -15.41
N GLN A 273 0.73 -5.86 -14.29
CA GLN A 273 2.12 -5.43 -14.09
C GLN A 273 3.08 -6.09 -15.09
N HIS A 274 2.86 -7.36 -15.42
CA HIS A 274 3.60 -8.05 -16.47
C HIS A 274 3.33 -7.47 -17.87
N CYS A 275 2.12 -6.96 -18.10
CA CYS A 275 1.71 -6.33 -19.35
C CYS A 275 1.93 -4.80 -19.37
N ASP A 276 2.54 -4.24 -18.31
CA ASP A 276 2.75 -2.81 -18.17
C ASP A 276 3.67 -2.32 -19.29
N ARG A 277 3.43 -1.09 -19.77
CA ARG A 277 4.26 -0.46 -20.81
C ARG A 277 5.64 -0.04 -20.30
N ILE A 278 5.83 -0.01 -18.99
CA ILE A 278 7.11 0.21 -18.33
C ILE A 278 7.71 -1.17 -18.04
N GLN A 279 8.70 -1.57 -18.84
CA GLN A 279 9.46 -2.80 -18.65
C GLN A 279 10.97 -2.53 -18.70
N PRO A 280 11.77 -3.19 -17.84
CA PRO A 280 11.33 -3.96 -16.67
C PRO A 280 10.62 -3.05 -15.66
N TYR A 281 9.50 -3.53 -15.09
CA TYR A 281 8.77 -2.76 -14.08
C TYR A 281 9.65 -2.58 -12.82
N PRO A 282 9.86 -1.36 -12.31
CA PRO A 282 10.98 -1.07 -11.39
C PRO A 282 10.76 -1.56 -9.95
N ILE A 283 9.53 -1.92 -9.56
CA ILE A 283 9.20 -2.27 -8.17
C ILE A 283 8.64 -3.69 -8.11
N ALA A 284 9.36 -4.58 -7.43
CA ALA A 284 9.12 -6.02 -7.40
C ALA A 284 8.02 -6.46 -6.43
N SER A 285 6.87 -5.77 -6.47
CA SER A 285 5.67 -6.07 -5.67
C SER A 285 4.41 -5.72 -6.46
N VAL A 286 3.33 -6.47 -6.24
CA VAL A 286 1.98 -6.06 -6.70
C VAL A 286 1.28 -5.18 -5.67
N GLY A 287 1.74 -5.18 -4.42
CA GLY A 287 1.16 -4.36 -3.37
C GLY A 287 1.41 -2.88 -3.66
N THR A 288 0.36 -2.08 -3.64
CA THR A 288 0.31 -0.66 -4.04
C THR A 288 0.61 -0.39 -5.52
N TYR A 289 0.58 -1.43 -6.37
CA TYR A 289 0.60 -1.23 -7.81
C TYR A 289 -0.70 -0.55 -8.24
N THR A 290 -0.59 0.57 -8.95
CA THR A 290 -1.73 1.38 -9.39
C THR A 290 -1.75 1.48 -10.91
N VAL A 291 -2.94 1.32 -11.50
CA VAL A 291 -3.18 1.45 -12.94
C VAL A 291 -4.35 2.38 -13.22
N THR A 292 -4.41 2.93 -14.43
CA THR A 292 -5.58 3.69 -14.88
C THR A 292 -6.77 2.76 -15.10
N GLY A 293 -7.98 3.29 -14.96
CA GLY A 293 -9.20 2.52 -15.25
C GLY A 293 -9.27 2.02 -16.69
N GLY A 294 -8.71 2.78 -17.65
CA GLY A 294 -8.62 2.37 -19.05
C GLY A 294 -7.76 1.12 -19.26
N PHE A 295 -6.60 1.04 -18.60
CA PHE A 295 -5.73 -0.14 -18.68
C PHE A 295 -6.32 -1.34 -17.91
N PHE A 296 -6.88 -1.08 -16.73
CA PHE A 296 -7.57 -2.08 -15.91
C PHE A 296 -8.71 -2.78 -16.67
N LYS A 297 -9.44 -2.05 -17.52
CA LYS A 297 -10.57 -2.59 -18.29
C LYS A 297 -10.18 -3.51 -19.45
N GLN A 298 -8.90 -3.72 -19.73
CA GLN A 298 -8.44 -4.56 -20.84
C GLN A 298 -8.51 -6.07 -20.51
N THR A 299 -9.63 -6.54 -19.99
CA THR A 299 -9.80 -7.93 -19.50
C THR A 299 -9.55 -8.97 -20.58
N ALA A 300 -10.00 -8.72 -21.82
CA ALA A 300 -9.73 -9.58 -22.97
C ALA A 300 -8.22 -9.75 -23.24
N LYS A 301 -7.43 -8.67 -23.13
CA LYS A 301 -5.97 -8.74 -23.23
C LYS A 301 -5.37 -9.59 -22.11
N MET A 302 -5.83 -9.39 -20.87
CA MET A 302 -5.31 -10.14 -19.72
C MET A 302 -5.67 -11.63 -19.79
N ARG A 303 -6.87 -11.98 -20.29
CA ARG A 303 -7.28 -13.36 -20.57
C ARG A 303 -6.39 -13.98 -21.65
N LYS A 304 -6.18 -13.29 -22.76
CA LYS A 304 -5.28 -13.76 -23.83
C LYS A 304 -3.86 -14.02 -23.32
N VAL A 305 -3.30 -13.09 -22.55
CA VAL A 305 -1.99 -13.29 -21.90
C VAL A 305 -2.03 -14.45 -20.92
N ASN A 306 -3.17 -14.68 -20.24
CA ASN A 306 -3.32 -15.83 -19.37
C ASN A 306 -3.19 -17.17 -20.09
N ASP A 307 -3.79 -17.24 -21.28
CA ASP A 307 -3.95 -18.48 -22.01
C ASP A 307 -2.77 -18.77 -22.94
N GLU A 308 -2.11 -17.73 -23.49
CA GLU A 308 -1.04 -17.88 -24.49
C GLU A 308 0.38 -17.79 -23.92
N TYR A 309 0.57 -17.15 -22.74
CA TYR A 309 1.90 -17.02 -22.14
C TYR A 309 2.18 -18.16 -21.15
N ASP A 310 3.07 -19.08 -21.56
CA ASP A 310 3.49 -20.24 -20.76
C ASP A 310 4.58 -19.93 -19.72
N GLY A 311 5.16 -18.73 -19.78
CA GLY A 311 6.24 -18.31 -18.89
C GLY A 311 5.79 -17.96 -17.47
N LYS A 312 6.77 -17.73 -16.59
CA LYS A 312 6.51 -17.32 -15.20
C LYS A 312 6.11 -15.85 -15.15
N ILE A 313 4.89 -15.58 -14.71
CA ILE A 313 4.48 -14.24 -14.30
C ILE A 313 4.89 -14.00 -12.84
N TYR A 314 5.71 -12.97 -12.62
CA TYR A 314 6.18 -12.60 -11.28
C TYR A 314 5.01 -12.33 -10.33
N GLY A 315 5.10 -12.81 -9.09
CA GLY A 315 4.03 -12.67 -8.08
C GLY A 315 2.77 -13.53 -8.32
N MET A 316 2.67 -14.26 -9.43
CA MET A 316 1.51 -15.09 -9.78
C MET A 316 1.77 -16.57 -9.46
N SER A 317 0.98 -17.15 -8.55
CA SER A 317 1.04 -18.60 -8.26
C SER A 317 0.31 -19.41 -9.34
N LYS A 318 0.70 -20.69 -9.54
CA LYS A 318 0.01 -21.64 -10.44
C LYS A 318 -1.51 -21.71 -10.19
N ARG A 319 -1.94 -21.80 -8.92
CA ARG A 319 -3.37 -21.82 -8.58
C ARG A 319 -4.12 -20.56 -9.00
N ARG A 320 -3.52 -19.37 -8.81
CA ARG A 320 -4.12 -18.10 -9.29
C ARG A 320 -4.19 -18.03 -10.82
N ARG A 321 -3.20 -18.61 -11.51
CA ARG A 321 -3.21 -18.74 -12.98
C ARG A 321 -4.39 -19.59 -13.45
N GLN A 322 -4.60 -20.73 -12.80
CA GLN A 322 -5.75 -21.61 -13.08
C GLN A 322 -7.09 -20.92 -12.76
N GLN A 323 -7.17 -20.18 -11.65
CA GLN A 323 -8.39 -19.46 -11.25
C GLN A 323 -8.62 -18.16 -12.03
N PHE A 324 -7.74 -17.80 -12.97
CA PHE A 324 -7.80 -16.52 -13.66
C PHE A 324 -9.12 -16.27 -14.43
N PRO A 325 -9.73 -17.26 -15.10
CA PRO A 325 -11.02 -17.05 -15.77
C PRO A 325 -12.13 -16.57 -14.84
N ALA A 326 -12.17 -17.10 -13.60
CA ALA A 326 -13.11 -16.67 -12.58
C ALA A 326 -12.76 -15.28 -12.02
N ILE A 327 -11.48 -14.98 -11.82
CA ILE A 327 -11.02 -13.65 -11.40
C ILE A 327 -11.44 -12.60 -12.43
N ALA A 328 -11.22 -12.89 -13.72
CA ALA A 328 -11.58 -11.99 -14.81
C ALA A 328 -13.11 -11.79 -14.92
N GLU A 329 -13.93 -12.81 -14.66
CA GLU A 329 -15.40 -12.67 -14.65
C GLU A 329 -15.88 -11.72 -13.53
N VAL A 330 -15.29 -11.80 -12.33
CA VAL A 330 -15.58 -10.85 -11.24
C VAL A 330 -15.15 -9.43 -11.61
N VAL A 331 -13.98 -9.27 -12.24
CA VAL A 331 -13.51 -7.98 -12.71
C VAL A 331 -14.43 -7.40 -13.80
N GLU A 332 -14.91 -8.22 -14.73
CA GLU A 332 -15.84 -7.80 -15.79
C GLU A 332 -17.20 -7.40 -15.23
N ALA A 333 -17.73 -8.16 -14.27
CA ALA A 333 -18.95 -7.78 -13.54
C ALA A 333 -18.76 -6.46 -12.78
N PHE A 334 -17.61 -6.27 -12.14
CA PHE A 334 -17.25 -5.03 -11.45
C PHE A 334 -17.18 -3.84 -12.42
N ILE A 335 -16.48 -3.96 -13.55
CA ILE A 335 -16.38 -2.91 -14.58
C ILE A 335 -17.76 -2.54 -15.11
N LYS A 336 -18.66 -3.52 -15.25
CA LYS A 336 -20.03 -3.28 -15.71
C LYS A 336 -20.87 -2.56 -14.66
N ALA A 337 -20.64 -2.80 -13.38
CA ALA A 337 -21.29 -2.09 -12.27
C ALA A 337 -20.71 -0.68 -12.06
N VAL A 338 -19.40 -0.51 -12.25
CA VAL A 338 -18.64 0.71 -11.95
C VAL A 338 -17.95 1.20 -13.23
N PRO A 339 -18.67 1.89 -14.13
CA PRO A 339 -18.12 2.27 -15.42
C PRO A 339 -17.07 3.39 -15.33
N ASN A 340 -17.15 4.26 -14.31
CA ASN A 340 -16.32 5.46 -14.23
C ASN A 340 -15.13 5.30 -13.25
N ILE A 341 -14.17 4.46 -13.65
CA ILE A 341 -12.97 4.16 -12.85
C ILE A 341 -11.83 5.08 -13.27
N ARG A 342 -11.28 5.83 -12.31
CA ARG A 342 -10.06 6.64 -12.47
C ARG A 342 -8.82 5.78 -12.34
N THR A 343 -8.66 5.16 -11.17
CA THR A 343 -7.51 4.32 -10.84
C THR A 343 -7.92 3.05 -10.13
N VAL A 344 -7.11 2.00 -10.27
CA VAL A 344 -7.21 0.77 -9.50
C VAL A 344 -5.87 0.49 -8.84
N THR A 345 -5.87 0.35 -7.51
CA THR A 345 -4.68 0.06 -6.69
C THR A 345 -4.82 -1.32 -6.04
N PHE A 346 -3.83 -2.19 -6.24
CA PHE A 346 -3.85 -3.56 -5.68
C PHE A 346 -3.21 -3.58 -4.29
N CYS A 347 -3.94 -4.03 -3.27
CA CYS A 347 -3.51 -3.97 -1.88
C CYS A 347 -2.96 -5.32 -1.38
N ALA A 348 -1.87 -5.25 -0.61
CA ALA A 348 -1.27 -6.41 0.03
C ALA A 348 -1.93 -6.81 1.35
N GLY A 349 -2.71 -5.89 1.95
CA GLY A 349 -3.40 -6.07 3.22
C GLY A 349 -4.34 -7.28 3.27
N SER A 350 -4.65 -7.69 4.49
CA SER A 350 -5.46 -8.86 4.82
C SER A 350 -6.21 -8.69 6.14
N ASN A 351 -7.11 -9.63 6.46
CA ASN A 351 -7.80 -9.71 7.75
C ASN A 351 -6.86 -9.58 8.95
N ARG A 352 -5.66 -10.14 8.85
CA ARG A 352 -4.65 -10.09 9.93
C ARG A 352 -4.15 -8.68 10.16
N ASP A 353 -3.86 -7.96 9.07
CA ASP A 353 -3.38 -6.59 9.12
C ASP A 353 -4.48 -5.67 9.68
N GLY A 354 -5.72 -5.81 9.22
CA GLY A 354 -6.84 -5.02 9.73
C GLY A 354 -7.18 -5.33 11.18
N THR A 355 -7.07 -6.59 11.62
CA THR A 355 -7.26 -6.96 13.03
C THR A 355 -6.22 -6.27 13.92
N LEU A 356 -4.93 -6.32 13.53
CA LEU A 356 -3.87 -5.66 14.29
C LEU A 356 -4.00 -4.14 14.24
N TYR A 357 -4.36 -3.59 13.08
CA TYR A 357 -4.57 -2.16 12.90
C TYR A 357 -5.71 -1.64 13.78
N MET A 358 -6.81 -2.39 13.89
CA MET A 358 -7.94 -2.05 14.76
C MET A 358 -7.62 -2.11 16.27
N LYS A 359 -6.54 -2.78 16.68
CA LYS A 359 -6.08 -2.75 18.09
C LYS A 359 -5.39 -1.45 18.46
N LEU A 360 -4.86 -0.72 17.48
CA LEU A 360 -4.14 0.52 17.73
C LEU A 360 -5.13 1.64 18.08
N PRO A 361 -4.77 2.55 19.02
CA PRO A 361 -5.50 3.79 19.23
C PRO A 361 -5.65 4.57 17.93
N GLU A 362 -6.79 5.25 17.75
CA GLU A 362 -7.11 6.00 16.53
C GLU A 362 -6.00 6.99 16.14
N LYS A 363 -5.45 7.72 17.12
CA LYS A 363 -4.32 8.64 16.90
C LYS A 363 -3.11 7.95 16.26
N ILE A 364 -2.83 6.69 16.62
CA ILE A 364 -1.73 5.93 16.02
C ILE A 364 -2.14 5.43 14.65
N ARG A 365 -3.36 4.87 14.49
CA ARG A 365 -3.88 4.43 13.18
C ARG A 365 -3.77 5.54 12.15
N GLU A 366 -4.28 6.73 12.47
CA GLU A 366 -4.32 7.85 11.54
C GLU A 366 -3.02 8.66 11.46
N SER A 367 -1.98 8.28 12.20
CA SER A 367 -0.65 8.88 12.06
C SER A 367 0.03 8.48 10.74
N ASN A 368 0.96 9.31 10.28
CA ASN A 368 1.75 9.04 9.09
C ASN A 368 2.80 7.93 9.36
N PRO A 369 2.66 6.73 8.74
CA PRO A 369 3.63 5.65 8.94
C PRO A 369 5.05 6.00 8.48
N LEU A 370 5.19 6.92 7.52
CA LEU A 370 6.49 7.28 6.96
C LEU A 370 7.33 8.15 7.89
N GLU A 371 6.68 8.91 8.78
CA GLU A 371 7.38 9.65 9.85
C GLU A 371 7.93 8.70 10.89
N VAL A 372 7.16 7.67 11.25
CA VAL A 372 7.61 6.58 12.12
C VAL A 372 8.78 5.84 11.48
N LEU A 373 8.67 5.52 10.17
CA LEU A 373 9.73 4.85 9.42
C LEU A 373 11.01 5.68 9.30
N ALA A 374 10.91 7.01 9.30
CA ALA A 374 12.07 7.90 9.28
C ALA A 374 12.94 7.76 10.54
N GLY A 375 12.34 7.34 11.66
CA GLY A 375 13.05 7.09 12.91
C GLY A 375 13.85 8.30 13.38
N VAL A 376 13.27 9.50 13.26
CA VAL A 376 13.87 10.74 13.78
C VAL A 376 13.65 10.77 15.29
N ALA A 377 14.71 10.97 16.06
CA ALA A 377 14.60 11.10 17.52
C ALA A 377 13.75 12.33 17.89
N SER A 378 13.03 12.28 19.01
CA SER A 378 12.13 13.37 19.41
C SER A 378 12.84 14.72 19.58
N GLU A 379 14.09 14.70 20.03
CA GLU A 379 14.97 15.87 20.17
C GLU A 379 15.41 16.47 18.82
N ASP A 380 15.48 15.65 17.76
CA ASP A 380 15.87 16.05 16.41
C ASP A 380 14.68 16.50 15.54
N LEU A 381 13.43 16.23 15.96
CA LEU A 381 12.23 16.58 15.19
C LEU A 381 12.14 18.07 14.84
N PRO A 382 12.41 19.02 15.75
CA PRO A 382 12.39 20.44 15.39
C PRO A 382 13.37 20.78 14.27
N ILE A 383 14.58 20.21 14.29
CA ILE A 383 15.59 20.41 13.25
C ILE A 383 15.13 19.81 11.93
N ALA A 384 14.59 18.59 11.96
CA ALA A 384 14.10 17.93 10.75
C ALA A 384 12.93 18.71 10.10
N HIS A 385 12.03 19.29 10.89
CA HIS A 385 10.97 20.17 10.39
C HIS A 385 11.52 21.47 9.82
N ALA A 386 12.50 22.11 10.46
CA ALA A 386 13.14 23.31 9.92
C ALA A 386 13.82 23.05 8.55
N VAL A 387 14.43 21.88 8.38
CA VAL A 387 14.97 21.44 7.08
C VAL A 387 13.85 21.27 6.04
N LEU A 388 12.71 20.68 6.42
CA LEU A 388 11.57 20.55 5.52
C LEU A 388 10.98 21.89 5.12
N ASP A 389 10.86 22.82 6.05
CA ASP A 389 10.36 24.18 5.77
C ASP A 389 11.32 24.92 4.83
N MET A 390 12.64 24.78 5.03
CA MET A 390 13.64 25.29 4.11
C MET A 390 13.44 24.75 2.69
N LEU A 391 13.31 23.42 2.54
CA LEU A 391 13.04 22.80 1.24
C LEU A 391 11.71 23.24 0.63
N ARG A 392 10.69 23.49 1.45
CA ARG A 392 9.40 24.02 0.99
C ARG A 392 9.55 25.45 0.47
N SER A 393 10.37 26.29 1.08
CA SER A 393 10.69 27.64 0.60
C SER A 393 11.45 27.66 -0.73
N ALA A 394 12.07 26.55 -1.14
CA ALA A 394 12.64 26.38 -2.48
C ALA A 394 11.57 26.22 -3.57
N VAL A 395 10.30 26.03 -3.21
CA VAL A 395 9.19 25.92 -4.16
C VAL A 395 8.52 27.29 -4.33
N PRO A 396 8.27 27.76 -5.57
CA PRO A 396 7.58 29.02 -5.79
C PRO A 396 6.16 29.02 -5.17
N PRO A 397 5.73 30.10 -4.50
CA PRO A 397 4.41 30.16 -3.85
C PRO A 397 3.22 29.91 -4.79
N ALA A 398 3.38 30.19 -6.08
CA ALA A 398 2.35 29.94 -7.10
C ALA A 398 2.19 28.45 -7.47
N VAL A 399 3.08 27.58 -7.02
CA VAL A 399 3.02 26.13 -7.25
C VAL A 399 2.34 25.47 -6.05
N GLU A 400 1.18 24.88 -6.28
CA GLU A 400 0.47 24.09 -5.27
C GLU A 400 1.13 22.71 -5.08
N ILE A 401 2.33 22.66 -4.49
CA ILE A 401 3.11 21.41 -4.35
C ILE A 401 2.42 20.32 -3.53
N GLY A 402 1.39 20.69 -2.75
CA GLY A 402 0.53 19.76 -2.04
C GLY A 402 -0.39 18.93 -2.94
N THR A 403 -0.67 19.38 -4.17
CA THR A 403 -1.51 18.66 -5.14
C THR A 403 -0.70 17.77 -6.08
N ILE A 404 0.60 18.07 -6.24
CA ILE A 404 1.54 17.28 -7.05
C ILE A 404 2.16 16.19 -6.16
N PRO A 405 2.21 14.91 -6.58
CA PRO A 405 2.98 13.89 -5.88
C PRO A 405 4.42 14.35 -5.65
N SER A 406 4.81 14.50 -4.38
CA SER A 406 6.11 15.03 -3.96
C SER A 406 6.49 14.45 -2.59
N ILE A 407 7.68 14.80 -2.07
CA ILE A 407 8.05 14.42 -0.71
C ILE A 407 7.08 14.99 0.34
N PHE A 408 6.39 16.08 0.04
CA PHE A 408 5.44 16.74 0.93
C PHE A 408 4.06 16.10 0.87
N SER A 409 3.47 16.00 -0.33
CA SER A 409 2.09 15.52 -0.51
C SER A 409 1.92 14.04 -0.17
N LEU A 410 2.99 13.24 -0.27
CA LEU A 410 2.98 11.83 0.11
C LEU A 410 3.44 11.56 1.55
N GLY A 411 3.76 12.60 2.33
CA GLY A 411 4.22 12.45 3.71
C GLY A 411 5.62 11.83 3.86
N LEU A 412 6.46 11.90 2.82
CA LEU A 412 7.82 11.36 2.81
C LEU A 412 8.86 12.30 3.44
N GLY A 413 8.47 13.52 3.81
CA GLY A 413 9.38 14.60 4.19
C GLY A 413 10.47 14.17 5.18
N LEU A 414 10.11 13.69 6.37
CA LEU A 414 11.10 13.30 7.38
C LEU A 414 11.98 12.14 6.91
N LEU A 415 11.42 11.21 6.14
CA LEU A 415 12.16 10.09 5.57
C LEU A 415 13.20 10.55 4.55
N PHE A 416 12.87 11.54 3.74
CA PHE A 416 13.79 12.18 2.80
C PHE A 416 14.88 12.98 3.53
N VAL A 417 14.52 13.80 4.51
CA VAL A 417 15.46 14.63 5.29
C VAL A 417 16.53 13.78 5.95
N ARG A 418 16.16 12.62 6.51
CA ARG A 418 17.11 11.68 7.09
C ARG A 418 18.19 11.21 6.11
N GLN A 419 17.92 11.23 4.80
CA GLN A 419 18.85 10.78 3.76
C GLN A 419 19.81 11.86 3.26
N ILE A 420 19.55 13.15 3.54
CA ILE A 420 20.32 14.26 2.96
C ILE A 420 21.81 14.21 3.33
N TRP A 421 22.14 13.72 4.53
CA TRP A 421 23.51 13.67 5.05
C TRP A 421 24.03 12.24 5.30
N MET A 422 23.31 11.20 4.88
CA MET A 422 23.84 9.83 4.98
C MET A 422 24.92 9.60 3.93
N HIS A 423 25.93 8.77 4.22
CA HIS A 423 26.97 8.38 3.26
C HIS A 423 27.82 9.52 2.66
N GLN A 424 27.99 10.65 3.36
CA GLN A 424 28.82 11.79 2.92
C GLN A 424 30.30 11.44 2.65
N GLY A 425 30.79 10.30 3.14
CA GLY A 425 32.16 9.83 2.87
C GLY A 425 32.31 9.01 1.59
N GLU A 426 31.20 8.66 0.92
CA GLU A 426 31.18 7.87 -0.30
C GLU A 426 31.09 8.78 -1.54
N ASP A 427 31.50 8.25 -2.69
CA ASP A 427 31.40 8.94 -3.98
C ASP A 427 29.94 9.27 -4.35
N GLU A 428 29.70 10.43 -4.97
CA GLU A 428 28.35 10.90 -5.31
C GLU A 428 27.65 9.96 -6.30
N ASP A 429 28.34 9.43 -7.31
CA ASP A 429 27.75 8.53 -8.31
C ASP A 429 27.37 7.19 -7.66
N ALA A 430 28.22 6.68 -6.76
CA ALA A 430 27.93 5.49 -5.98
C ALA A 430 26.71 5.69 -5.06
N ASN A 431 26.60 6.84 -4.40
CA ASN A 431 25.45 7.20 -3.58
C ASN A 431 24.17 7.37 -4.40
N ALA A 432 24.25 7.95 -5.61
CA ALA A 432 23.10 8.08 -6.51
C ALA A 432 22.55 6.70 -6.92
N SER A 433 23.45 5.76 -7.30
CA SER A 433 23.08 4.37 -7.60
C SER A 433 22.47 3.68 -6.37
N PHE A 434 23.14 3.75 -5.22
CA PHE A 434 22.66 3.17 -3.97
C PHE A 434 21.27 3.69 -3.59
N ALA A 435 21.02 4.99 -3.72
CA ALA A 435 19.73 5.61 -3.39
C ALA A 435 18.57 5.02 -4.20
N LEU A 436 18.77 4.79 -5.51
CA LEU A 436 17.74 4.18 -6.37
C LEU A 436 17.36 2.79 -5.87
N HIS A 437 18.36 1.92 -5.68
CA HIS A 437 18.15 0.54 -5.26
C HIS A 437 17.61 0.45 -3.84
N GLN A 438 18.13 1.28 -2.92
CA GLN A 438 17.66 1.33 -1.55
C GLN A 438 16.17 1.69 -1.50
N ALA A 439 15.73 2.73 -2.21
CA ALA A 439 14.34 3.18 -2.17
C ALA A 439 13.33 2.14 -2.71
N ILE A 440 13.70 1.36 -3.72
CA ILE A 440 12.81 0.31 -4.28
C ILE A 440 12.86 -1.00 -3.47
N ALA A 441 13.95 -1.28 -2.77
CA ALA A 441 14.15 -2.55 -2.05
C ALA A 441 13.89 -2.48 -0.54
N ARG A 442 14.06 -1.31 0.09
CA ARG A 442 13.90 -1.15 1.53
C ARG A 442 12.48 -1.45 1.99
N ASP A 443 12.36 -2.01 3.19
CA ASP A 443 11.09 -2.10 3.93
C ASP A 443 9.91 -2.57 3.04
N PRO A 444 9.97 -3.76 2.42
CA PRO A 444 9.03 -4.17 1.36
C PRO A 444 7.55 -4.22 1.80
N GLY A 445 7.30 -4.29 3.11
CA GLY A 445 5.97 -4.27 3.70
C GLY A 445 5.61 -2.97 4.43
N ALA A 446 6.44 -1.92 4.36
CA ALA A 446 6.17 -0.69 5.11
C ALA A 446 4.97 0.07 4.52
N PRO A 447 3.96 0.41 5.36
CA PRO A 447 2.83 1.20 4.92
C PRO A 447 3.26 2.62 4.51
N GLY A 448 2.56 3.21 3.54
CA GLY A 448 2.88 4.51 2.95
C GLY A 448 3.96 4.47 1.87
N LEU A 449 4.88 3.49 1.86
CA LEU A 449 5.87 3.31 0.80
C LEU A 449 5.26 2.64 -0.45
N THR A 450 4.30 3.33 -1.04
CA THR A 450 3.66 2.95 -2.30
C THR A 450 4.65 2.97 -3.47
N HIS A 451 4.27 2.43 -4.62
CA HIS A 451 5.11 2.52 -5.82
C HIS A 451 5.44 3.96 -6.22
N ILE A 452 4.49 4.87 -6.01
CA ILE A 452 4.66 6.30 -6.26
C ILE A 452 5.65 6.86 -5.23
N ALA A 453 5.43 6.59 -3.95
CA ALA A 453 6.28 7.09 -2.87
C ALA A 453 7.73 6.61 -2.99
N ARG A 454 7.93 5.34 -3.37
CA ARG A 454 9.26 4.77 -3.66
C ARG A 454 9.92 5.46 -4.83
N SER A 455 9.19 5.73 -5.91
CA SER A 455 9.72 6.45 -7.06
C SER A 455 10.13 7.87 -6.71
N ILE A 456 9.33 8.60 -5.93
CA ILE A 456 9.69 9.95 -5.47
C ILE A 456 10.92 9.92 -4.59
N LEU A 457 10.96 9.05 -3.58
CA LEU A 457 12.10 8.94 -2.68
C LEU A 457 13.38 8.56 -3.45
N ALA A 458 13.29 7.60 -4.36
CA ALA A 458 14.39 7.17 -5.22
C ALA A 458 14.96 8.34 -6.04
N LEU A 459 14.10 9.05 -6.77
CA LEU A 459 14.52 10.14 -7.67
C LEU A 459 15.02 11.36 -6.90
N ALA A 460 14.37 11.71 -5.78
CA ALA A 460 14.77 12.85 -4.97
C ALA A 460 16.12 12.61 -4.29
N VAL A 461 16.35 11.43 -3.69
CA VAL A 461 17.64 11.11 -3.05
C VAL A 461 18.72 10.90 -4.11
N CYS A 462 18.40 10.26 -5.25
CA CYS A 462 19.34 10.16 -6.38
C CYS A 462 19.76 11.56 -6.89
N SER A 463 18.82 12.48 -7.06
CA SER A 463 19.11 13.86 -7.48
C SER A 463 19.85 14.68 -6.44
N ARG A 464 19.65 14.39 -5.15
CA ARG A 464 20.49 14.93 -4.06
C ARG A 464 21.97 14.59 -4.28
N TRP A 465 22.29 13.45 -4.88
CA TRP A 465 23.65 13.04 -5.24
C TRP A 465 24.00 13.35 -6.71
N GLY A 466 23.33 14.31 -7.34
CA GLY A 466 23.64 14.77 -8.71
C GLY A 466 23.04 13.92 -9.84
N ALA A 467 22.52 12.72 -9.53
CA ALA A 467 21.89 11.78 -10.48
C ALA A 467 22.77 11.44 -11.70
N ASN A 468 24.08 11.34 -11.50
CA ASN A 468 24.99 10.80 -12.50
C ASN A 468 25.05 9.28 -12.34
N LEU A 469 24.58 8.55 -13.36
CA LEU A 469 24.26 7.13 -13.25
C LEU A 469 24.91 6.32 -14.36
N GLY A 470 25.35 5.10 -14.01
CA GLY A 470 25.77 4.10 -14.99
C GLY A 470 24.62 3.65 -15.91
N PRO A 471 24.91 2.95 -17.03
CA PRO A 471 23.90 2.55 -18.00
C PRO A 471 22.75 1.70 -17.43
N VAL A 472 23.06 0.80 -16.49
CA VAL A 472 22.06 -0.07 -15.84
C VAL A 472 21.09 0.76 -15.00
N ASP A 473 21.62 1.64 -14.15
CA ASP A 473 20.81 2.46 -13.25
C ASP A 473 20.06 3.57 -14.00
N THR A 474 20.57 4.00 -15.16
CA THR A 474 19.89 4.95 -16.04
C THR A 474 18.54 4.40 -16.52
N GLU A 475 18.45 3.10 -16.82
CA GLU A 475 17.18 2.47 -17.21
C GLU A 475 16.19 2.42 -16.04
N LEU A 476 16.66 2.03 -14.85
CA LEU A 476 15.86 2.02 -13.63
C LEU A 476 15.32 3.43 -13.31
N HIS A 477 16.20 4.42 -13.26
CA HIS A 477 15.85 5.82 -13.04
C HIS A 477 14.84 6.34 -14.08
N HIS A 478 15.02 5.99 -15.36
CA HIS A 478 14.07 6.34 -16.42
C HIS A 478 12.69 5.69 -16.21
N ASN A 479 12.64 4.41 -15.86
CA ASN A 479 11.38 3.70 -15.60
C ASN A 479 10.64 4.26 -14.38
N LEU A 480 11.36 4.67 -13.32
CA LEU A 480 10.78 5.38 -12.17
C LEU A 480 10.20 6.76 -12.57
N LYS A 481 10.92 7.53 -13.41
CA LYS A 481 10.39 8.80 -13.95
C LYS A 481 9.15 8.60 -14.80
N ARG A 482 9.10 7.57 -15.64
CA ARG A 482 7.91 7.22 -16.43
C ARG A 482 6.73 6.85 -15.53
N LEU A 483 6.98 6.06 -14.48
CA LEU A 483 5.94 5.67 -13.53
C LEU A 483 5.29 6.90 -12.90
N LEU A 484 6.10 7.86 -12.44
CA LEU A 484 5.57 9.12 -11.91
C LEU A 484 4.86 9.97 -12.97
N GLY A 485 5.47 10.12 -14.15
CA GLY A 485 4.93 10.93 -15.24
C GLY A 485 3.58 10.45 -15.76
N ASP A 486 3.29 9.14 -15.66
CA ASP A 486 2.00 8.55 -16.02
C ASP A 486 0.88 8.95 -15.05
N ILE A 487 1.23 9.30 -13.81
CA ILE A 487 0.31 9.72 -12.76
C ILE A 487 0.15 11.24 -12.80
N ASP A 488 1.27 11.95 -12.83
CA ASP A 488 1.34 13.40 -12.85
C ASP A 488 2.60 13.83 -13.62
N SER A 489 2.42 14.62 -14.68
CA SER A 489 3.53 15.04 -15.55
C SER A 489 4.57 15.94 -14.87
N GLU A 490 4.22 16.57 -13.75
CA GLU A 490 5.08 17.49 -13.01
C GLU A 490 5.88 16.77 -11.91
N ALA A 491 5.38 15.64 -11.40
CA ALA A 491 5.99 14.90 -10.30
C ALA A 491 7.47 14.52 -10.53
N PRO A 492 7.89 14.00 -11.71
CA PRO A 492 9.30 13.71 -11.97
C PRO A 492 10.20 14.94 -11.84
N PHE A 493 9.74 16.10 -12.32
CA PHE A 493 10.50 17.35 -12.23
C PHE A 493 10.68 17.78 -10.77
N TRP A 494 9.61 17.75 -9.97
CA TRP A 494 9.66 18.17 -8.58
C TRP A 494 10.46 17.23 -7.69
N ALA A 495 10.46 15.92 -7.98
CA ALA A 495 11.34 14.97 -7.31
C ALA A 495 12.81 15.34 -7.54
N ASP A 496 13.21 15.58 -8.80
CA ASP A 496 14.58 15.99 -9.13
C ASP A 496 14.94 17.34 -8.49
N TYR A 497 14.04 18.33 -8.61
CA TYR A 497 14.27 19.70 -8.15
C TYR A 497 14.48 19.76 -6.63
N LEU A 498 13.65 19.05 -5.85
CA LEU A 498 13.79 19.01 -4.40
C LEU A 498 15.03 18.23 -3.96
N GLY A 499 15.44 17.22 -4.73
CA GLY A 499 16.74 16.57 -4.58
C GLY A 499 17.91 17.54 -4.77
N ALA A 500 17.92 18.28 -5.87
CA ALA A 500 18.95 19.28 -6.16
C ALA A 500 18.98 20.42 -5.11
N ALA A 501 17.83 20.89 -4.65
CA ALA A 501 17.75 21.86 -3.56
C ALA A 501 18.34 21.31 -2.25
N ALA A 502 18.13 20.03 -1.96
CA ALA A 502 18.76 19.36 -0.83
C ALA A 502 20.28 19.19 -1.01
N ALA A 503 20.79 19.08 -2.25
CA ALA A 503 22.23 19.07 -2.52
C ALA A 503 22.86 20.41 -2.16
N VAL A 504 22.24 21.52 -2.58
CA VAL A 504 22.68 22.87 -2.20
C VAL A 504 22.64 23.07 -0.69
N LEU A 505 21.58 22.59 -0.03
CA LEU A 505 21.52 22.61 1.43
C LEU A 505 22.71 21.88 2.06
N ALA A 506 23.07 20.71 1.54
CA ALA A 506 24.18 19.93 2.07
C ALA A 506 25.56 20.52 1.71
N ASP A 507 25.70 21.22 0.60
CA ASP A 507 26.95 21.93 0.27
C ASP A 507 27.22 23.06 1.28
N ILE A 508 26.17 23.75 1.74
CA ILE A 508 26.26 24.91 2.65
C ILE A 508 26.25 24.47 4.12
N VAL A 509 25.46 23.45 4.44
CA VAL A 509 25.34 22.85 5.77
C VAL A 509 25.80 21.38 5.64
N PRO A 510 27.10 21.08 5.76
CA PRO A 510 27.68 19.78 5.38
C PRO A 510 27.37 18.62 6.32
N ALA A 511 26.79 18.89 7.49
CA ALA A 511 26.42 17.88 8.46
C ALA A 511 25.01 18.15 9.01
N TRP A 512 24.41 17.13 9.63
CA TRP A 512 23.16 17.28 10.36
C TRP A 512 23.25 18.49 11.32
N PRO A 513 22.33 19.46 11.24
CA PRO A 513 22.38 20.65 12.08
C PRO A 513 22.32 20.27 13.56
N ARG A 514 23.17 20.89 14.39
CA ARG A 514 23.14 20.66 15.85
C ARG A 514 22.18 21.56 16.60
N SER A 515 21.65 22.59 15.92
CA SER A 515 20.71 23.56 16.47
C SER A 515 19.83 24.14 15.37
N LEU A 516 18.69 24.70 15.75
CA LEU A 516 17.80 25.41 14.82
C LEU A 516 18.47 26.65 14.21
N ASP A 517 19.27 27.37 15.00
CA ASP A 517 19.95 28.59 14.56
C ASP A 517 20.94 28.33 13.41
N THR A 518 21.56 27.15 13.37
CA THR A 518 22.44 26.74 12.27
C THR A 518 21.69 26.73 10.93
N MET A 519 20.40 26.38 10.94
CA MET A 519 19.57 26.36 9.73
C MET A 519 19.10 27.75 9.33
N THR A 520 18.68 28.57 10.29
CA THR A 520 18.08 29.90 10.01
C THR A 520 19.11 30.98 9.74
N THR A 521 20.32 30.86 10.29
CA THR A 521 21.37 31.89 10.18
C THR A 521 22.20 31.74 8.89
N ASN A 522 22.42 30.51 8.43
CA ASN A 522 23.39 30.25 7.36
C ASN A 522 22.78 30.22 5.96
N LEU A 523 21.50 29.88 5.85
CA LEU A 523 20.87 29.60 4.57
C LEU A 523 19.40 30.02 4.59
N ARG A 524 18.92 30.59 3.49
CA ARG A 524 17.49 30.76 3.21
C ARG A 524 17.22 30.57 1.73
N PHE A 525 16.19 29.81 1.40
CA PHE A 525 15.70 29.69 0.03
C PHE A 525 14.52 30.62 -0.23
N GLU A 526 14.49 31.18 -1.43
CA GLU A 526 13.34 31.91 -1.97
C GLU A 526 13.18 31.55 -3.44
N ALA A 527 11.98 31.17 -3.86
CA ALA A 527 11.74 30.76 -5.24
C ALA A 527 10.59 31.53 -5.88
N THR A 528 10.76 31.85 -7.17
CA THR A 528 9.74 32.48 -8.00
C THR A 528 9.56 31.68 -9.29
N ALA A 529 8.35 31.74 -9.84
CA ALA A 529 8.02 31.12 -11.12
C ALA A 529 7.56 32.20 -12.11
N ASP A 530 8.07 32.14 -13.33
CA ASP A 530 7.65 32.97 -14.44
C ASP A 530 7.73 32.24 -15.78
N LYS A 531 7.32 32.90 -16.86
CA LYS A 531 7.46 32.39 -18.21
C LYS A 531 8.72 32.97 -18.85
N THR A 532 9.47 32.13 -19.56
CA THR A 532 10.55 32.60 -20.43
C THR A 532 10.00 33.35 -21.64
N LYS A 533 10.86 34.08 -22.35
CA LYS A 533 10.53 34.69 -23.67
C LYS A 533 10.02 33.69 -24.73
N LYS A 534 10.14 32.39 -24.49
CA LYS A 534 9.65 31.31 -25.36
C LYS A 534 8.46 30.56 -24.72
N GLU A 535 7.74 31.18 -23.79
CA GLU A 535 6.57 30.62 -23.07
C GLU A 535 6.82 29.34 -22.26
N ARG A 536 8.08 28.96 -22.08
CA ARG A 536 8.46 27.85 -21.20
C ARG A 536 8.52 28.30 -19.75
N ASP A 537 8.02 27.47 -18.84
CA ASP A 537 8.11 27.71 -17.40
C ASP A 537 9.57 27.84 -16.96
N ARG A 538 9.82 28.85 -16.14
CA ARG A 538 11.10 29.07 -15.48
C ARG A 538 10.90 29.22 -13.99
N ILE A 539 11.73 28.49 -13.25
CA ILE A 539 11.85 28.61 -11.80
C ILE A 539 13.17 29.32 -11.53
N THR A 540 13.10 30.36 -10.72
CA THR A 540 14.26 31.09 -10.23
C THR A 540 14.37 30.85 -8.73
N LEU A 541 15.43 30.14 -8.31
CA LEU A 541 15.77 29.90 -6.92
C LEU A 541 16.86 30.89 -6.51
N THR A 542 16.58 31.71 -5.51
CA THR A 542 17.58 32.53 -4.84
C THR A 542 18.00 31.85 -3.54
N VAL A 543 19.30 31.64 -3.42
CA VAL A 543 19.96 31.00 -2.29
C VAL A 543 20.67 32.10 -1.50
N PHE A 544 20.06 32.51 -0.40
CA PHE A 544 20.65 33.46 0.51
C PHE A 544 21.58 32.73 1.47
N VAL A 545 22.84 33.16 1.54
CA VAL A 545 23.87 32.55 2.40
C VAL A 545 24.50 33.57 3.32
N SER A 546 24.83 33.18 4.55
CA SER A 546 25.60 34.06 5.44
C SER A 546 27.00 34.29 4.86
N ALA A 547 27.61 35.45 5.17
CA ALA A 547 28.96 35.76 4.73
C ALA A 547 30.00 34.73 5.20
N ASP A 548 29.74 34.06 6.32
CA ASP A 548 30.60 32.98 6.83
C ASP A 548 30.38 31.67 6.06
N ALA A 549 29.13 31.26 5.88
CA ALA A 549 28.78 30.05 5.13
C ALA A 549 29.13 30.13 3.64
N ALA A 550 29.22 31.34 3.07
CA ALA A 550 29.64 31.57 1.69
C ALA A 550 31.16 31.34 1.46
N LYS A 551 31.98 31.26 2.52
CA LYS A 551 33.43 31.10 2.37
C LYS A 551 33.76 29.74 1.77
N GLY A 552 34.37 29.75 0.58
CA GLY A 552 34.77 28.53 -0.13
C GLY A 552 33.64 27.87 -0.92
N ILE A 553 32.44 28.46 -0.94
CA ILE A 553 31.35 28.01 -1.82
C ILE A 553 31.52 28.65 -3.19
N ASP A 554 31.68 27.81 -4.21
CA ASP A 554 31.68 28.24 -5.60
C ASP A 554 30.25 28.32 -6.15
N ALA A 555 29.90 29.48 -6.71
CA ALA A 555 28.56 29.74 -7.21
C ALA A 555 28.22 28.94 -8.48
N GLU A 556 29.22 28.55 -9.27
CA GLU A 556 28.97 27.68 -10.43
C GLU A 556 28.69 26.24 -9.98
N THR A 557 29.45 25.70 -9.01
CA THR A 557 29.19 24.38 -8.42
C THR A 557 27.75 24.26 -7.88
N VAL A 558 27.25 25.27 -7.17
CA VAL A 558 25.85 25.30 -6.69
C VAL A 558 24.83 25.32 -7.85
N LYS A 559 25.12 26.02 -8.95
CA LYS A 559 24.26 26.01 -10.15
C LYS A 559 24.30 24.65 -10.85
N GLU A 560 25.45 23.99 -10.88
CA GLU A 560 25.64 22.67 -11.49
C GLU A 560 24.82 21.58 -10.81
N ARG A 561 24.50 21.72 -9.51
CA ARG A 561 23.55 20.82 -8.81
C ARG A 561 22.20 20.71 -9.51
N PHE A 562 21.77 21.73 -10.25
CA PHE A 562 20.50 21.72 -11.00
C PHE A 562 20.64 21.31 -12.48
N ALA A 563 21.84 20.96 -12.96
CA ALA A 563 22.10 20.71 -14.38
C ALA A 563 21.27 19.54 -14.96
N ASN A 564 20.99 18.52 -14.14
CA ASN A 564 20.28 17.30 -14.54
C ASN A 564 18.77 17.33 -14.23
N VAL A 565 18.27 18.36 -13.55
CA VAL A 565 16.87 18.46 -13.12
C VAL A 565 15.91 18.45 -14.31
N GLY A 566 14.93 17.56 -14.26
CA GLY A 566 13.86 17.48 -15.25
C GLY A 566 14.29 16.92 -16.61
N ARG A 567 15.50 16.37 -16.74
CA ARG A 567 15.94 15.72 -17.98
C ARG A 567 15.25 14.35 -18.12
N MET A 568 14.70 14.10 -19.30
CA MET A 568 14.15 12.81 -19.73
C MET A 568 15.04 12.17 -20.81
N LYS A 569 15.06 10.83 -20.88
CA LYS A 569 15.83 10.09 -21.88
C LYS A 569 15.36 10.47 -23.29
N GLY A 570 16.29 10.91 -24.14
CA GLY A 570 16.02 11.31 -25.52
C GLY A 570 15.55 12.77 -25.69
N GLU A 571 15.31 13.51 -24.61
CA GLU A 571 14.97 14.93 -24.69
C GLU A 571 16.22 15.82 -24.66
N LYS A 572 16.29 16.78 -25.59
CA LYS A 572 17.43 17.72 -25.66
C LYS A 572 17.40 18.78 -24.55
N LYS A 573 16.25 19.05 -23.94
CA LYS A 573 16.07 20.08 -22.89
C LYS A 573 14.98 19.63 -21.91
N PRO A 574 15.07 20.02 -20.63
CA PRO A 574 14.03 19.68 -19.64
C PRO A 574 12.67 20.30 -20.00
N CYS A 575 11.60 19.97 -19.28
CA CYS A 575 10.30 20.63 -19.43
C CYS A 575 10.31 22.08 -18.87
N LYS A 576 10.99 22.30 -17.74
CA LYS A 576 11.11 23.61 -17.07
C LYS A 576 12.56 24.09 -17.03
N LYS A 577 12.80 25.40 -17.06
CA LYS A 577 14.15 25.96 -16.93
C LYS A 577 14.38 26.35 -15.47
N VAL A 578 15.47 25.88 -14.86
CA VAL A 578 15.87 26.35 -13.53
C VAL A 578 16.98 27.40 -13.68
N LYS A 579 16.87 28.48 -12.91
CA LYS A 579 17.94 29.45 -12.68
C LYS A 579 18.21 29.51 -11.19
N VAL A 580 19.49 29.54 -10.82
CA VAL A 580 19.92 29.66 -9.42
C VAL A 580 20.74 30.94 -9.27
N HIS A 581 20.37 31.75 -8.29
CA HIS A 581 21.11 32.94 -7.85
C HIS A 581 21.60 32.71 -6.42
N ILE A 582 22.79 33.20 -6.11
CA ILE A 582 23.35 33.14 -4.76
C ILE A 582 23.57 34.58 -4.32
N GLU A 583 23.04 34.91 -3.15
CA GLU A 583 23.13 36.25 -2.56
C GLU A 583 23.67 36.14 -1.14
N VAL A 584 24.65 36.97 -0.79
CA VAL A 584 25.16 37.03 0.59
C VAL A 584 24.18 37.85 1.43
N MET A 585 23.71 37.29 2.55
CA MET A 585 22.83 37.97 3.49
C MET A 585 23.56 39.17 4.10
N ASN A 586 23.02 40.37 3.90
CA ASN A 586 23.51 41.56 4.60
C ASN A 586 23.05 41.48 6.06
N GLN A 587 23.97 41.68 7.01
CA GLN A 587 23.70 41.61 8.46
C GLN A 587 22.70 42.68 8.97
N ASP A 588 22.24 43.59 8.11
CA ASP A 588 21.44 44.78 8.46
C ASP A 588 20.01 44.82 7.88
N LYS A 589 19.47 43.70 7.37
CA LYS A 589 18.02 43.64 7.06
C LYS A 589 17.36 42.47 7.80
N PRO A 590 16.34 42.74 8.63
CA PRO A 590 15.63 41.73 9.40
C PRO A 590 14.90 40.72 8.51
#